data_AF-A0A2S5LWB7-F1
#
_entry.id   AF-A0A2S5LWB7-F1
#
_cell.length_a   1.000
_cell.length_b   1.000
_cell.length_c   1.000
_cell.angle_alpha   90.00
_cell.angle_beta   90.00
_cell.angle_gamma   90.00
#
_symmetry.space_group_name_H-M   'P 1'
#
loop_
_entity.id
_entity.type
_entity.pdbx_description
1 polymer ?
#
loop_
_entity_poly.entity_id
_entity_poly.type
_entity_poly.pdbx_seq_one_letter_code
_entity_poly.pdbx_strand_id
1 'polypeptide(L)'
;MRQLCYGFLLSIFSITGYTCNDVDALYATESAKLLENAPAFKHGWEDKTIQLSFSDIKSTSSGCVATLQLTLPQPDLDEVNTDLNANPAKRILLAAQGYEIPQQTVNRVEYHYQIVDGKVSPLTASNHALTSLYNNVEYLYQSLSQLRIALKKGIKNTIPWDNNLKQKELEDCKKTYAVAVGDLAFACTCRVDNLSRILSPRQIELVHFIESQPYSVASGALNTYAHTSKEINEDCSNLTKKSP
;
A
#
# COMPACT_ATOMS: atom_id res chain seq x y z
N MET A 1 -8.92 -6.47 -82.34
CA MET A 1 -8.48 -7.25 -81.17
C MET A 1 -7.49 -6.42 -80.35
N ARG A 2 -7.94 -5.78 -79.28
CA ARG A 2 -7.09 -5.19 -78.24
C ARG A 2 -7.69 -5.59 -76.89
N GLN A 3 -7.01 -6.46 -76.18
CA GLN A 3 -7.39 -6.96 -74.86
C GLN A 3 -6.77 -6.04 -73.80
N LEU A 4 -7.63 -5.43 -72.98
CA LEU A 4 -7.27 -4.69 -71.77
C LEU A 4 -7.11 -5.70 -70.62
N CYS A 5 -5.93 -5.74 -70.03
CA CYS A 5 -5.64 -6.55 -68.85
C CYS A 5 -5.84 -5.68 -67.60
N TYR A 6 -6.90 -5.93 -66.83
CA TYR A 6 -7.15 -5.31 -65.52
C TYR A 6 -6.39 -6.11 -64.45
N GLY A 7 -5.31 -5.54 -63.91
CA GLY A 7 -4.62 -6.06 -62.75
C GLY A 7 -5.31 -5.58 -61.47
N PHE A 8 -6.03 -6.47 -60.80
CA PHE A 8 -6.64 -6.23 -59.49
C PHE A 8 -5.59 -6.51 -58.40
N LEU A 9 -5.01 -5.45 -57.82
CA LEU A 9 -4.08 -5.56 -56.68
C LEU A 9 -4.90 -5.67 -55.39
N LEU A 10 -4.99 -6.89 -54.85
CA LEU A 10 -5.47 -7.16 -53.49
C LEU A 10 -4.37 -6.77 -52.49
N SER A 11 -4.52 -5.61 -51.85
CA SER A 11 -3.73 -5.22 -50.68
C SER A 11 -4.14 -6.08 -49.48
N ILE A 12 -3.28 -7.03 -49.13
CA ILE A 12 -3.40 -7.81 -47.89
C ILE A 12 -3.01 -6.89 -46.74
N PHE A 13 -3.99 -6.37 -46.00
CA PHE A 13 -3.74 -5.74 -44.71
C PHE A 13 -3.32 -6.84 -43.72
N SER A 14 -2.02 -6.90 -43.40
CA SER A 14 -1.54 -7.68 -42.26
C SER A 14 -2.09 -7.04 -40.99
N ILE A 15 -3.11 -7.64 -40.39
CA ILE A 15 -3.53 -7.34 -39.03
C ILE A 15 -2.37 -7.78 -38.14
N THR A 16 -1.57 -6.84 -37.63
CA THR A 16 -0.64 -7.11 -36.54
C THR A 16 -1.49 -7.51 -35.34
N GLY A 17 -1.68 -8.82 -35.15
CA GLY A 17 -2.33 -9.33 -33.96
C GLY A 17 -1.48 -8.99 -32.75
N TYR A 18 -2.00 -8.15 -31.85
CA TYR A 18 -1.40 -7.93 -30.55
C TYR A 18 -1.43 -9.27 -29.78
N THR A 19 -0.26 -9.80 -29.41
CA THR A 19 -0.15 -11.00 -28.59
C THR A 19 -0.52 -10.66 -27.15
N CYS A 20 -1.80 -10.73 -26.80
CA CYS A 20 -2.30 -10.32 -25.49
C CYS A 20 -1.93 -11.27 -24.33
N ASN A 21 -1.27 -12.40 -24.59
CA ASN A 21 -1.14 -13.50 -23.64
C ASN A 21 0.04 -13.40 -22.64
N ASP A 22 0.54 -12.20 -22.36
CA ASP A 22 1.62 -12.01 -21.39
C ASP A 22 1.06 -11.79 -19.97
N VAL A 23 0.58 -12.88 -19.37
CA VAL A 23 0.01 -12.89 -18.00
C VAL A 23 1.07 -12.50 -16.97
N ASP A 24 2.32 -12.90 -17.18
CA ASP A 24 3.41 -12.63 -16.24
C ASP A 24 3.76 -11.13 -16.24
N ALA A 25 3.81 -10.48 -17.40
CA ALA A 25 4.00 -9.04 -17.48
C ALA A 25 2.82 -8.25 -16.90
N LEU A 26 1.58 -8.73 -17.08
CA LEU A 26 0.39 -8.17 -16.44
C LEU A 26 0.51 -8.24 -14.92
N TYR A 27 0.82 -9.43 -14.41
CA TYR A 27 0.98 -9.66 -12.98
C TYR A 27 2.09 -8.82 -12.38
N ALA A 28 3.26 -8.75 -13.03
CA ALA A 28 4.38 -7.93 -12.57
C ALA A 28 4.03 -6.44 -12.53
N THR A 29 3.38 -5.93 -13.57
CA THR A 29 2.97 -4.52 -13.65
C THR A 29 1.96 -4.17 -12.56
N GLU A 30 0.96 -5.04 -12.39
CA GLU A 30 -0.13 -4.80 -11.45
C GLU A 30 0.29 -4.99 -10.00
N SER A 31 1.05 -6.05 -9.70
CA SER A 31 1.60 -6.24 -8.35
C SER A 31 2.51 -5.09 -7.94
N ALA A 32 3.34 -4.57 -8.86
CA ALA A 32 4.14 -3.39 -8.60
C ALA A 32 3.26 -2.18 -8.24
N LYS A 33 2.18 -1.95 -9.00
CA LYS A 33 1.24 -0.85 -8.73
C LYS A 33 0.54 -1.02 -7.37
N LEU A 34 0.04 -2.21 -7.06
CA LEU A 34 -0.66 -2.48 -5.81
C LEU A 34 0.27 -2.43 -4.59
N LEU A 35 1.56 -2.76 -4.74
CA LEU A 35 2.54 -2.67 -3.66
C LEU A 35 2.99 -1.23 -3.35
N GLU A 36 2.57 -0.23 -4.13
CA GLU A 36 2.71 1.20 -3.77
C GLU A 36 1.76 1.62 -2.64
N ASN A 37 0.78 0.79 -2.30
CA ASN A 37 -0.16 1.05 -1.21
C ASN A 37 0.54 1.11 0.17
N ALA A 38 -0.22 1.55 1.18
CA ALA A 38 0.25 1.60 2.56
C ALA A 38 0.78 0.22 3.05
N PRO A 39 1.75 0.18 3.98
CA PRO A 39 2.43 -1.07 4.35
C PRO A 39 1.49 -2.18 4.85
N ALA A 40 0.32 -1.83 5.38
CA ALA A 40 -0.70 -2.82 5.73
C ALA A 40 -1.11 -3.72 4.54
N PHE A 41 -1.15 -3.18 3.31
CA PHE A 41 -1.40 -3.97 2.10
C PHE A 41 -0.27 -4.96 1.86
N LYS A 42 0.97 -4.47 1.90
CA LYS A 42 2.18 -5.28 1.75
C LYS A 42 2.22 -6.42 2.77
N HIS A 43 1.84 -6.19 4.02
CA HIS A 43 1.76 -7.24 5.04
C HIS A 43 0.76 -8.35 4.65
N GLY A 44 -0.43 -7.99 4.18
CA GLY A 44 -1.41 -8.96 3.69
C GLY A 44 -0.94 -9.71 2.44
N TRP A 45 -0.18 -9.04 1.57
CA TRP A 45 0.45 -9.64 0.40
C TRP A 45 1.51 -10.68 0.79
N GLU A 46 2.43 -10.33 1.71
CA GLU A 46 3.45 -11.23 2.24
C GLU A 46 2.85 -12.45 2.95
N ASP A 47 1.74 -12.24 3.67
CA ASP A 47 1.00 -13.29 4.37
C ASP A 47 0.15 -14.15 3.44
N LYS A 48 0.10 -13.82 2.14
CA LYS A 48 -0.71 -14.49 1.10
C LYS A 48 -2.21 -14.43 1.36
N THR A 49 -2.66 -13.48 2.18
CA THR A 49 -4.09 -13.23 2.45
C THR A 49 -4.71 -12.35 1.37
N ILE A 50 -3.89 -11.55 0.68
CA ILE A 50 -4.25 -10.82 -0.54
C ILE A 50 -3.77 -11.62 -1.75
N GLN A 51 -4.63 -11.77 -2.76
CA GLN A 51 -4.30 -12.53 -3.97
C GLN A 51 -4.74 -11.77 -5.22
N LEU A 52 -3.88 -11.77 -6.24
CA LEU A 52 -4.13 -11.19 -7.55
C LEU A 52 -4.16 -12.32 -8.60
N SER A 53 -5.13 -12.29 -9.49
CA SER A 53 -5.15 -13.18 -10.66
C SER A 53 -5.78 -12.49 -11.88
N PHE A 54 -5.50 -13.04 -13.06
CA PHE A 54 -6.05 -12.58 -14.33
C PHE A 54 -6.77 -13.73 -15.04
N SER A 55 -7.90 -13.42 -15.68
CA SER A 55 -8.67 -14.35 -16.51
C SER A 55 -9.19 -13.66 -17.77
N ASP A 56 -9.83 -14.43 -18.66
CA ASP A 56 -10.61 -13.93 -19.82
C ASP A 56 -9.85 -12.97 -20.76
N ILE A 57 -8.58 -13.26 -21.00
CA ILE A 57 -7.71 -12.43 -21.83
C ILE A 57 -8.14 -12.50 -23.30
N LYS A 58 -8.46 -11.34 -23.88
CA LYS A 58 -8.95 -11.20 -25.26
C LYS A 58 -8.29 -10.01 -25.95
N SER A 59 -7.99 -10.19 -27.23
CA SER A 59 -7.60 -9.10 -28.12
C SER A 59 -8.84 -8.32 -28.58
N THR A 60 -8.72 -7.01 -28.68
CA THR A 60 -9.74 -6.08 -29.19
C THR A 60 -9.15 -5.23 -30.31
N SER A 61 -9.97 -4.43 -31.00
CA SER A 61 -9.52 -3.53 -32.07
C SER A 61 -8.54 -2.45 -31.59
N SER A 62 -8.51 -2.15 -30.29
CA SER A 62 -7.74 -1.06 -29.69
C SER A 62 -6.68 -1.52 -28.68
N GLY A 63 -6.49 -2.83 -28.50
CA GLY A 63 -5.55 -3.37 -27.52
C GLY A 63 -6.01 -4.72 -26.96
N CYS A 64 -5.72 -4.97 -25.70
CA CYS A 64 -6.02 -6.19 -24.97
C CYS A 64 -6.95 -5.89 -23.79
N VAL A 65 -7.77 -6.87 -23.42
CA VAL A 65 -8.61 -6.81 -22.23
C VAL A 65 -8.43 -8.09 -21.43
N ALA A 66 -8.25 -7.97 -20.13
CA ALA A 66 -8.23 -9.07 -19.17
C ALA A 66 -9.23 -8.78 -18.04
N THR A 67 -9.73 -9.81 -17.38
CA THR A 67 -10.41 -9.67 -16.08
C THR A 67 -9.35 -9.72 -14.99
N LEU A 68 -9.19 -8.63 -14.24
CA LEU A 68 -8.39 -8.62 -13.02
C LEU A 68 -9.27 -9.04 -11.85
N GLN A 69 -8.81 -10.00 -11.07
CA GLN A 69 -9.42 -10.42 -9.82
C GLN A 69 -8.49 -10.14 -8.64
N LEU A 70 -8.93 -9.30 -7.71
CA LEU A 70 -8.25 -9.01 -6.45
C LEU A 70 -9.05 -9.58 -5.29
N THR A 71 -8.46 -10.52 -4.57
CA THR A 71 -9.02 -11.09 -3.35
C THR A 71 -8.43 -10.36 -2.14
N LEU A 72 -9.29 -9.74 -1.35
CA LEU A 72 -8.98 -9.08 -0.08
C LEU A 72 -9.49 -9.93 1.09
N PRO A 73 -8.77 -9.96 2.22
CA PRO A 73 -9.19 -10.75 3.37
C PRO A 73 -10.37 -10.10 4.11
N GLN A 74 -11.38 -10.90 4.47
CA GLN A 74 -12.57 -10.42 5.18
C GLN A 74 -12.23 -9.65 6.49
N PRO A 75 -11.26 -10.08 7.33
CA PRO A 75 -10.90 -9.33 8.54
C PRO A 75 -10.47 -7.88 8.29
N ASP A 76 -9.81 -7.60 7.17
CA ASP A 76 -9.41 -6.24 6.78
C ASP A 76 -10.64 -5.37 6.50
N LEU A 77 -11.63 -5.93 5.77
CA LEU A 77 -12.89 -5.25 5.48
C LEU A 77 -13.70 -4.99 6.75
N ASP A 78 -13.77 -5.98 7.64
CA ASP A 78 -14.54 -5.90 8.89
C ASP A 78 -13.95 -4.85 9.85
N GLU A 79 -12.62 -4.79 9.96
CA GLU A 79 -11.93 -3.84 10.84
C GLU A 79 -12.22 -2.40 10.44
N VAL A 80 -12.11 -2.06 9.15
CA VAL A 80 -12.41 -0.71 8.67
C VAL A 80 -13.89 -0.41 8.71
N ASN A 81 -14.76 -1.36 8.34
CA ASN A 81 -16.20 -1.14 8.45
C ASN A 81 -16.64 -0.88 9.90
N THR A 82 -16.01 -1.54 10.87
CA THR A 82 -16.23 -1.29 12.30
C THR A 82 -15.86 0.15 12.68
N ASP A 83 -14.68 0.65 12.27
CA ASP A 83 -14.30 2.05 12.53
C ASP A 83 -15.27 3.05 11.87
N LEU A 84 -15.66 2.80 10.61
CA LEU A 84 -16.57 3.67 9.88
C LEU A 84 -17.99 3.67 10.46
N ASN A 85 -18.44 2.54 11.01
CA ASN A 85 -19.72 2.45 11.71
C ASN A 85 -19.69 3.21 13.05
N ALA A 86 -18.56 3.18 13.76
CA ALA A 86 -18.36 3.97 14.97
C ALA A 86 -18.21 5.49 14.67
N ASN A 87 -17.78 5.83 13.45
CA ASN A 87 -17.53 7.21 13.02
C ASN A 87 -18.33 7.56 11.74
N PRO A 88 -19.66 7.72 11.81
CA PRO A 88 -20.51 7.91 10.63
C PRO A 88 -20.14 9.16 9.81
N ALA A 89 -19.59 10.19 10.44
CA ALA A 89 -19.08 11.38 9.75
C ALA A 89 -17.93 11.05 8.79
N LYS A 90 -17.00 10.15 9.19
CA LYS A 90 -15.93 9.68 8.29
C LYS A 90 -16.55 9.00 7.08
N ARG A 91 -17.50 8.08 7.28
CA ARG A 91 -18.20 7.38 6.20
C ARG A 91 -18.83 8.33 5.18
N ILE A 92 -19.52 9.37 5.64
CA ILE A 92 -20.15 10.36 4.76
C ILE A 92 -19.10 11.13 3.94
N LEU A 93 -18.02 11.58 4.58
CA LEU A 93 -16.94 12.32 3.92
C LEU A 93 -16.24 11.48 2.84
N LEU A 94 -16.14 10.16 3.02
CA LEU A 94 -15.54 9.24 2.05
C LEU A 94 -16.43 9.05 0.84
N ALA A 95 -17.72 8.77 1.08
CA ALA A 95 -18.68 8.62 0.01
C ALA A 95 -18.78 9.90 -0.84
N ALA A 96 -18.67 11.08 -0.22
CA ALA A 96 -18.65 12.36 -0.91
C ALA A 96 -17.41 12.55 -1.82
N GLN A 97 -16.30 11.87 -1.54
CA GLN A 97 -15.08 11.88 -2.34
C GLN A 97 -15.05 10.75 -3.39
N GLY A 98 -16.11 9.94 -3.47
CA GLY A 98 -16.19 8.79 -4.38
C GLY A 98 -15.40 7.57 -3.92
N TYR A 99 -14.92 7.54 -2.67
CA TYR A 99 -14.30 6.36 -2.08
C TYR A 99 -15.36 5.45 -1.46
N GLU A 100 -15.15 4.15 -1.62
CA GLU A 100 -15.95 3.10 -1.00
C GLU A 100 -15.03 1.99 -0.46
N ILE A 101 -15.38 1.40 0.68
CA ILE A 101 -14.73 0.17 1.14
C ILE A 101 -15.30 -1.00 0.32
N PRO A 102 -14.45 -1.85 -0.30
CA PRO A 102 -14.92 -3.04 -1.00
C PRO A 102 -15.88 -3.86 -0.14
N GLN A 103 -17.09 -4.11 -0.65
CA GLN A 103 -18.13 -4.87 0.07
C GLN A 103 -17.93 -6.39 0.00
N GLN A 104 -17.04 -6.84 -0.89
CA GLN A 104 -16.77 -8.24 -1.16
C GLN A 104 -15.28 -8.51 -1.09
N THR A 105 -14.93 -9.72 -0.65
CA THR A 105 -13.54 -10.19 -0.66
C THR A 105 -13.02 -10.33 -2.07
N VAL A 106 -13.83 -10.76 -3.03
CA VAL A 106 -13.41 -10.97 -4.42
C VAL A 106 -13.89 -9.80 -5.29
N ASN A 107 -12.94 -9.00 -5.77
CA ASN A 107 -13.19 -7.82 -6.60
C ASN A 107 -12.76 -8.11 -8.04
N ARG A 108 -13.67 -7.94 -9.00
CA ARG A 108 -13.40 -8.19 -10.43
C ARG A 108 -13.64 -6.95 -11.26
N VAL A 109 -12.66 -6.57 -12.07
CA VAL A 109 -12.74 -5.43 -12.98
C VAL A 109 -12.10 -5.76 -14.32
N GLU A 110 -12.58 -5.13 -15.39
CA GLU A 110 -11.87 -5.20 -16.68
C GLU A 110 -10.60 -4.36 -16.62
N TYR A 111 -9.52 -4.93 -17.14
CA TYR A 111 -8.22 -4.29 -17.34
C TYR A 111 -7.98 -4.18 -18.85
N HIS A 112 -8.10 -2.97 -19.38
CA HIS A 112 -7.77 -2.61 -20.74
C HIS A 112 -6.30 -2.18 -20.82
N TYR A 113 -5.51 -2.80 -21.70
CA TYR A 113 -4.07 -2.54 -21.82
C TYR A 113 -3.57 -2.68 -23.25
N GLN A 114 -2.38 -2.18 -23.49
CA GLN A 114 -1.61 -2.37 -24.71
C GLN A 114 -0.21 -2.87 -24.35
N ILE A 115 0.44 -3.53 -25.31
CA ILE A 115 1.84 -3.93 -25.19
C ILE A 115 2.66 -2.98 -26.05
N VAL A 116 3.47 -2.15 -25.40
CA VAL A 116 4.38 -1.18 -26.04
C VAL A 116 5.80 -1.56 -25.65
N ASP A 117 6.66 -1.83 -26.63
CA ASP A 117 8.04 -2.27 -26.42
C ASP A 117 8.18 -3.48 -25.48
N GLY A 118 7.25 -4.43 -25.59
CA GLY A 118 7.21 -5.62 -24.73
C GLY A 118 6.77 -5.36 -23.29
N LYS A 119 6.22 -4.17 -22.99
CA LYS A 119 5.71 -3.82 -21.66
C LYS A 119 4.20 -3.59 -21.69
N VAL A 120 3.53 -4.06 -20.64
CA VAL A 120 2.12 -3.77 -20.40
C VAL A 120 1.97 -2.30 -20.03
N SER A 121 1.09 -1.61 -20.75
CA SER A 121 0.71 -0.21 -20.49
C SER A 121 -0.82 -0.12 -20.37
N PRO A 122 -1.36 0.32 -19.22
CA PRO A 122 -2.81 0.46 -19.04
C PRO A 122 -3.41 1.52 -19.98
N LEU A 123 -4.57 1.22 -20.56
CA LEU A 123 -5.37 2.18 -21.33
C LEU A 123 -6.22 3.02 -20.37
N THR A 124 -5.66 4.12 -19.87
CA THR A 124 -6.25 4.95 -18.80
C THR A 124 -7.71 5.36 -19.07
N ALA A 125 -8.04 5.75 -20.29
CA ALA A 125 -9.40 6.17 -20.67
C ALA A 125 -10.46 5.05 -20.59
N SER A 126 -10.05 3.79 -20.59
CA SER A 126 -10.94 2.62 -20.56
C SER A 126 -10.99 1.93 -19.19
N ASN A 127 -10.18 2.37 -18.23
CA ASN A 127 -9.93 1.69 -16.96
C ASN A 127 -10.59 2.37 -15.75
N HIS A 128 -11.75 3.02 -15.91
CA HIS A 128 -12.44 3.70 -14.81
C HIS A 128 -12.73 2.79 -13.61
N ALA A 129 -13.24 1.57 -13.84
CA ALA A 129 -13.53 0.62 -12.78
C ALA A 129 -12.25 0.16 -12.05
N LEU A 130 -11.15 -0.02 -12.80
CA LEU A 130 -9.85 -0.36 -12.25
C LEU A 130 -9.29 0.79 -11.40
N THR A 131 -9.39 2.04 -11.87
CA THR A 131 -9.02 3.23 -11.08
C THR A 131 -9.86 3.34 -9.81
N SER A 132 -11.16 3.08 -9.88
CA SER A 132 -12.03 3.06 -8.69
C SER A 132 -11.59 1.97 -7.70
N LEU A 133 -11.23 0.78 -8.19
CA LEU A 133 -10.72 -0.30 -7.35
C LEU A 133 -9.43 0.13 -6.63
N TYR A 134 -8.48 0.75 -7.34
CA TYR A 134 -7.23 1.25 -6.72
C TYR A 134 -7.51 2.25 -5.61
N ASN A 135 -8.34 3.24 -5.89
CA ASN A 135 -8.71 4.28 -4.92
C ASN A 135 -9.34 3.66 -3.65
N ASN A 136 -10.21 2.67 -3.84
CA ASN A 136 -10.88 1.96 -2.74
C ASN A 136 -9.92 1.11 -1.91
N VAL A 137 -8.99 0.40 -2.58
CA VAL A 137 -7.93 -0.39 -1.92
C VAL A 137 -6.97 0.53 -1.16
N GLU A 138 -6.53 1.62 -1.78
CA GLU A 138 -5.65 2.61 -1.15
C GLU A 138 -6.28 3.13 0.14
N TYR A 139 -7.54 3.55 0.06
CA TYR A 139 -8.24 4.07 1.22
C TYR A 139 -8.41 3.02 2.33
N LEU A 140 -8.80 1.78 1.98
CA LEU A 140 -8.93 0.67 2.91
C LEU A 140 -7.61 0.46 3.68
N TYR A 141 -6.49 0.36 2.98
CA TYR A 141 -5.20 0.04 3.60
C TYR A 141 -4.53 1.23 4.28
N GLN A 142 -4.79 2.47 3.85
CA GLN A 142 -4.44 3.65 4.63
C GLN A 142 -5.19 3.68 5.97
N SER A 143 -6.49 3.35 5.97
CA SER A 143 -7.31 3.28 7.18
C SER A 143 -6.84 2.19 8.12
N LEU A 144 -6.56 0.98 7.59
CA LEU A 144 -5.97 -0.11 8.38
C LEU A 144 -4.62 0.26 8.98
N SER A 145 -3.79 0.99 8.24
CA SER A 145 -2.50 1.44 8.76
C SER A 145 -2.68 2.35 9.97
N GLN A 146 -3.67 3.25 9.95
CA GLN A 146 -4.01 4.10 11.09
C GLN A 146 -4.60 3.32 12.28
N LEU A 147 -5.43 2.30 12.02
CA LEU A 147 -6.03 1.49 13.09
C LEU A 147 -5.01 0.58 13.78
N ARG A 148 -4.10 -0.02 12.99
CA ARG A 148 -3.16 -1.06 13.46
C ARG A 148 -1.92 -0.51 14.17
N ILE A 149 -1.67 0.80 14.09
CA ILE A 149 -0.62 1.46 14.90
C ILE A 149 -1.05 1.68 16.35
N ALA A 150 -2.35 1.60 16.67
CA ALA A 150 -2.83 1.82 18.01
C ALA A 150 -2.24 0.79 18.99
N LEU A 151 -1.59 1.29 20.04
CA LEU A 151 -0.99 0.45 21.08
C LEU A 151 -2.08 0.00 22.06
N LYS A 152 -2.27 -1.32 22.17
CA LYS A 152 -3.19 -1.93 23.13
C LYS A 152 -2.48 -2.13 24.47
N LYS A 153 -3.05 -1.57 25.55
CA LYS A 153 -2.48 -1.66 26.89
C LYS A 153 -2.26 -3.11 27.32
N GLY A 154 -1.06 -3.43 27.80
CA GLY A 154 -0.69 -4.75 28.31
C GLY A 154 -0.28 -5.77 27.24
N ILE A 155 -0.34 -5.44 25.96
CA ILE A 155 0.20 -6.30 24.90
C ILE A 155 1.72 -6.10 24.82
N LYS A 156 2.44 -7.22 24.77
CA LYS A 156 3.88 -7.27 24.51
C LYS A 156 4.12 -7.78 23.10
N ASN A 157 5.18 -7.28 22.48
CA ASN A 157 5.66 -7.81 21.23
C ASN A 157 6.25 -9.22 21.43
N THR A 158 5.85 -10.16 20.58
CA THR A 158 6.35 -11.54 20.58
C THR A 158 7.31 -11.82 19.42
N ILE A 159 7.44 -10.90 18.45
CA ILE A 159 8.27 -11.05 17.26
C ILE A 159 9.50 -10.16 17.42
N PRO A 160 10.71 -10.72 17.65
CA PRO A 160 11.89 -9.90 17.86
C PRO A 160 12.19 -9.03 16.63
N TRP A 161 12.65 -7.80 16.86
CA TRP A 161 13.20 -6.98 15.80
C TRP A 161 14.53 -7.55 15.31
N ASP A 162 14.71 -7.57 14.00
CA ASP A 162 16.00 -7.92 13.41
C ASP A 162 17.05 -6.82 13.68
N ASN A 163 18.32 -7.16 13.46
CA ASN A 163 19.44 -6.25 13.73
C ASN A 163 19.43 -5.02 12.81
N ASN A 164 18.93 -5.15 11.58
CA ASN A 164 18.90 -4.04 10.62
C ASN A 164 17.88 -2.98 11.07
N LEU A 165 16.69 -3.42 11.49
CA LEU A 165 15.66 -2.55 12.05
C LEU A 165 16.16 -1.87 13.33
N LYS A 166 16.75 -2.62 14.26
CA LYS A 166 17.32 -2.03 15.49
C LYS A 166 18.39 -0.98 15.19
N GLN A 167 19.27 -1.26 14.25
CA GLN A 167 20.33 -0.33 13.87
C GLN A 167 19.77 0.94 13.21
N LYS A 168 18.77 0.80 12.33
CA LYS A 168 18.08 1.92 11.72
C LYS A 168 17.43 2.82 12.78
N GLU A 169 16.67 2.24 13.71
CA GLU A 169 16.02 3.00 14.78
C GLU A 169 17.05 3.68 15.71
N LEU A 170 18.19 3.04 15.96
CA LEU A 170 19.26 3.62 16.74
C LEU A 170 19.86 4.85 16.06
N GLU A 171 20.08 4.77 14.74
CA GLU A 171 20.59 5.89 13.94
C GLU A 171 19.59 7.04 13.87
N ASP A 172 18.31 6.75 13.68
CA ASP A 172 17.27 7.77 13.62
C ASP A 172 17.03 8.45 14.98
N CYS A 173 17.13 7.71 16.08
CA CYS A 173 17.18 8.28 17.42
C CYS A 173 18.38 9.23 17.60
N LYS A 174 19.59 8.81 17.21
CA LYS A 174 20.80 9.63 17.30
C LYS A 174 20.69 10.91 16.49
N LYS A 175 20.11 10.86 15.30
CA LYS A 175 19.83 12.05 14.47
C LYS A 175 18.85 12.99 15.17
N THR A 176 17.77 12.46 15.73
CA THR A 176 16.73 13.24 16.43
C THR A 176 17.31 14.01 17.63
N TYR A 177 18.24 13.41 18.36
CA TYR A 177 18.87 13.99 19.55
C TYR A 177 20.30 14.48 19.32
N ALA A 178 20.70 14.76 18.08
CA ALA A 178 22.09 15.13 17.74
C ALA A 178 22.62 16.36 18.49
N VAL A 179 21.72 17.24 18.96
CA VAL A 179 22.04 18.46 19.72
C VAL A 179 21.84 18.34 21.24
N ALA A 180 21.41 17.17 21.73
CA ALA A 180 21.18 16.92 23.15
C ALA A 180 22.51 16.74 23.91
N VAL A 181 22.49 17.05 25.22
CA VAL A 181 23.63 16.85 26.12
C VAL A 181 23.35 15.63 26.99
N GLY A 182 24.32 14.71 27.10
CA GLY A 182 24.25 13.50 27.93
C GLY A 182 24.69 12.24 27.18
N ASP A 183 24.42 11.07 27.76
CA ASP A 183 24.75 9.78 27.15
C ASP A 183 23.73 9.38 26.08
N LEU A 184 23.95 9.89 24.87
CA LEU A 184 23.13 9.60 23.69
C LEU A 184 23.12 8.11 23.32
N ALA A 185 24.23 7.41 23.55
CA ALA A 185 24.35 5.99 23.21
C ALA A 185 23.45 5.14 24.12
N PHE A 186 23.49 5.41 25.43
CA PHE A 186 22.59 4.78 26.39
C PHE A 186 21.12 5.11 26.09
N ALA A 187 20.79 6.40 25.94
CA ALA A 187 19.41 6.84 25.75
C ALA A 187 18.77 6.21 24.50
N CYS A 188 19.49 6.21 23.37
CA CYS A 188 18.97 5.60 22.14
C CYS A 188 18.90 4.07 22.20
N THR A 189 19.88 3.41 22.83
CA THR A 189 19.81 1.95 23.01
C THR A 189 18.63 1.56 23.91
N CYS A 190 18.47 2.24 25.05
CA CYS A 190 17.35 2.05 25.96
C CYS A 190 16.00 2.27 25.26
N ARG A 191 15.88 3.33 24.45
CA ARG A 191 14.65 3.60 23.69
C ARG A 191 14.32 2.46 22.73
N VAL A 192 15.28 2.03 21.91
CA VAL A 192 15.10 0.95 20.93
C VAL A 192 14.73 -0.37 21.62
N ASP A 193 15.39 -0.69 22.74
CA ASP A 193 15.10 -1.90 23.51
C ASP A 193 13.68 -1.87 24.08
N ASN A 194 13.23 -0.74 24.64
CA ASN A 194 11.88 -0.62 25.17
C ASN A 194 10.81 -0.66 24.06
N LEU A 195 11.02 0.05 22.94
CA LEU A 195 10.09 0.02 21.80
C LEU A 195 9.97 -1.40 21.23
N SER A 196 11.08 -2.11 21.05
CA SER A 196 11.09 -3.47 20.50
C SER A 196 10.36 -4.50 21.37
N ARG A 197 10.17 -4.21 22.66
CA ARG A 197 9.39 -5.07 23.58
C ARG A 197 7.88 -4.89 23.46
N ILE A 198 7.41 -3.78 22.88
CA ILE A 198 5.98 -3.43 22.82
C ILE A 198 5.43 -3.38 21.40
N LEU A 199 6.27 -3.06 20.42
CA LEU A 199 5.90 -2.93 19.00
C LEU A 199 6.50 -4.07 18.20
N SER A 200 5.71 -4.70 17.33
CA SER A 200 6.24 -5.62 16.33
C SER A 200 6.98 -4.87 15.20
N PRO A 201 7.82 -5.57 14.40
CA PRO A 201 8.47 -4.97 13.23
C PRO A 201 7.47 -4.32 12.27
N ARG A 202 6.32 -4.96 12.06
CA ARG A 202 5.25 -4.45 11.19
C ARG A 202 4.59 -3.20 11.79
N GLN A 203 4.38 -3.16 13.10
CA GLN A 203 3.79 -1.98 13.74
C GLN A 203 4.71 -0.77 13.66
N ILE A 204 6.03 -0.93 13.84
CA ILE A 204 6.95 0.21 13.71
C ILE A 204 7.07 0.68 12.24
N GLU A 205 7.00 -0.23 11.26
CA GLU A 205 6.90 0.17 9.83
C GLU A 205 5.65 1.01 9.56
N LEU A 206 4.51 0.65 10.14
CA LEU A 206 3.28 1.44 10.04
C LEU A 206 3.43 2.81 10.74
N VAL A 207 4.10 2.88 11.89
CA VAL A 207 4.39 4.15 12.58
C VAL A 207 5.20 5.08 11.66
N HIS A 208 6.33 4.61 11.11
CA HIS A 208 7.14 5.43 10.20
C HIS A 208 6.36 5.87 8.96
N PHE A 209 5.52 4.97 8.42
CA PHE A 209 4.66 5.31 7.31
C PHE A 209 3.72 6.46 7.68
N ILE A 210 3.00 6.39 8.80
CA ILE A 210 2.09 7.45 9.22
C ILE A 210 2.85 8.75 9.55
N GLU A 211 4.03 8.68 10.16
CA GLU A 211 4.90 9.86 10.41
C GLU A 211 5.36 10.54 9.11
N SER A 212 5.55 9.78 8.03
CA SER A 212 5.90 10.33 6.72
C SER A 212 4.75 11.04 6.00
N GLN A 213 3.51 10.86 6.49
CA GLN A 213 2.29 11.37 5.87
C GLN A 213 1.78 12.61 6.61
N PRO A 214 1.91 13.83 6.07
CA PRO A 214 1.63 15.07 6.80
C PRO A 214 0.17 15.18 7.27
N TYR A 215 -0.78 14.60 6.54
CA TYR A 215 -2.21 14.65 6.89
C TYR A 215 -2.62 13.56 7.89
N SER A 216 -1.91 12.43 7.92
CA SER A 216 -2.23 11.30 8.81
C SER A 216 -1.77 11.54 10.25
N VAL A 217 -0.74 12.36 10.47
CA VAL A 217 -0.32 12.79 11.82
C VAL A 217 -1.43 13.61 12.51
N ALA A 218 -2.20 14.38 11.74
CA ALA A 218 -3.28 15.22 12.27
C ALA A 218 -4.54 14.44 12.66
N SER A 219 -4.69 13.17 12.25
CA SER A 219 -5.87 12.35 12.59
C SER A 219 -5.86 11.83 14.02
N GLY A 220 -4.75 12.01 14.75
CA GLY A 220 -4.57 11.49 16.11
C GLY A 220 -4.28 9.99 16.15
N ALA A 221 -4.11 9.32 14.99
CA ALA A 221 -3.81 7.90 14.94
C ALA A 221 -2.51 7.54 15.69
N LEU A 222 -1.54 8.45 15.71
CA LEU A 222 -0.27 8.29 16.45
C LEU A 222 -0.38 8.60 17.95
N ASN A 223 -1.53 9.01 18.50
CA ASN A 223 -1.62 9.49 19.88
C ASN A 223 -1.11 8.48 20.91
N THR A 224 -1.50 7.21 20.77
CA THR A 224 -1.04 6.16 21.69
C THR A 224 0.47 5.92 21.55
N TYR A 225 0.99 5.92 20.33
CA TYR A 225 2.43 5.79 20.08
C TYR A 225 3.19 6.98 20.65
N ALA A 226 2.75 8.21 20.38
CA ALA A 226 3.39 9.44 20.86
C ALA A 226 3.44 9.49 22.39
N HIS A 227 2.35 9.09 23.07
CA HIS A 227 2.32 9.01 24.52
C HIS A 227 3.32 7.98 25.05
N THR A 228 3.28 6.75 24.56
CA THR A 228 4.21 5.68 25.01
C THR A 228 5.66 5.98 24.64
N SER A 229 5.91 6.56 23.47
CA SER A 229 7.23 7.00 23.02
C SER A 229 7.79 8.08 23.94
N LYS A 230 6.95 8.99 24.44
CA LYS A 230 7.32 10.01 25.42
C LYS A 230 7.66 9.39 26.78
N GLU A 231 6.83 8.49 27.30
CA GLU A 231 7.10 7.78 28.57
C GLU A 231 8.42 7.01 28.50
N ILE A 232 8.66 6.26 27.42
CA ILE A 232 9.92 5.55 27.20
C ILE A 232 11.10 6.52 27.15
N ASN A 233 10.94 7.67 26.48
CA ASN A 233 12.00 8.67 26.43
C ASN A 233 12.30 9.25 27.81
N GLU A 234 11.29 9.53 28.62
CA GLU A 234 11.46 10.02 29.99
C GLU A 234 12.22 8.98 30.83
N ASP A 235 11.81 7.70 30.77
CA ASP A 235 12.48 6.58 31.47
C ASP A 235 13.92 6.33 31.00
N CYS A 236 14.18 6.54 29.71
CA CYS A 236 15.50 6.34 29.10
C CYS A 236 16.38 7.60 29.12
N SER A 237 15.86 8.74 29.57
CA SER A 237 16.60 10.01 29.51
C SER A 237 17.46 10.25 30.74
N ASN A 238 18.77 10.33 30.51
CA ASN A 238 19.69 11.20 31.26
C ASN A 238 20.08 12.43 30.40
N LEU A 239 19.23 12.80 29.44
CA LEU A 239 19.50 13.87 28.47
C LEU A 239 18.90 15.19 28.95
N THR A 240 19.71 16.25 29.02
CA THR A 240 19.24 17.61 29.35
C THR A 240 19.24 18.48 28.10
N LYS A 241 18.23 19.36 27.96
CA LYS A 241 18.22 20.37 26.91
C LYS A 241 19.41 21.32 27.12
N LYS A 242 20.19 21.55 26.06
CA LYS A 242 21.23 22.58 26.05
C LYS A 242 20.55 23.94 26.28
N SER A 243 20.82 24.57 27.43
CA SER A 243 20.39 25.96 27.64
C SER A 243 21.11 26.85 26.61
N PRO A 244 20.43 27.88 26.07
CA PRO A 244 21.03 28.80 25.11
C PRO A 244 22.27 29.51 25.66
#